data_AF-A0A8J3C0C9-F1
#
_entry.id   AF-A0A8J3C0C9-F1
#
_cell.length_a   1.000
_cell.length_b   1.000
_cell.length_c   1.000
_cell.angle_alpha   90.00
_cell.angle_beta   90.00
_cell.angle_gamma   90.00
#
_symmetry.space_group_name_H-M   'P 1'
#
loop_
_entity.id
_entity.type
_entity.pdbx_description
1 polymer ?
#
loop_
_entity_poly.entity_id
_entity_poly.type
_entity_poly.pdbx_seq_one_letter_code
_entity_poly.pdbx_strand_id
1 'polypeptide(L)'
;MEKSLRPFLESIADRVFPPDELGPGGCDIGAAEYVRRRLAGPRSADRLAVAALQDHLDASAREHWGAPFCDVGAPHQERLIEAILADDAQADVETVATLRLLIDMTVEGLFADPGHGGNRNEAGWRLLAGMAYPPRAR
;
A
#
# COMPACT_ATOMS: atom_id res chain seq x y z
N MET A 1 22.00 1.97 7.87
CA MET A 1 20.86 1.14 8.33
C MET A 1 19.78 1.29 7.29
N GLU A 2 19.30 0.19 6.72
CA GLU A 2 18.32 0.27 5.64
C GLU A 2 16.95 0.75 6.18
N LYS A 3 16.33 1.71 5.50
CA LYS A 3 15.02 2.27 5.86
C LYS A 3 13.95 1.17 5.82
N SER A 4 13.07 1.16 6.82
CA SER A 4 11.95 0.22 6.84
C SER A 4 10.88 0.63 5.82
N LEU A 5 10.50 -0.30 4.93
CA LEU A 5 9.39 -0.10 4.00
C LEU A 5 8.02 -0.33 4.65
N ARG A 6 7.94 -0.89 5.87
CA ARG A 6 6.67 -1.33 6.46
C ARG A 6 5.62 -0.21 6.55
N PRO A 7 5.89 0.96 7.16
CA PRO A 7 4.86 2.01 7.29
C PRO A 7 4.38 2.53 5.94
N PHE A 8 5.29 2.52 4.95
CA PHE A 8 4.98 2.93 3.59
C PHE A 8 4.05 1.93 2.90
N LEU A 9 4.36 0.63 2.97
CA LEU A 9 3.51 -0.43 2.41
C LEU A 9 2.13 -0.46 3.08
N GLU A 10 2.05 -0.24 4.39
CA GLU A 10 0.78 -0.13 5.13
C GLU A 10 -0.03 1.09 4.65
N SER A 11 0.62 2.25 4.49
CA SER A 11 -0.03 3.46 3.96
C SER A 11 -0.56 3.26 2.54
N ILE A 12 0.22 2.65 1.64
CA ILE A 12 -0.22 2.33 0.28
C ILE A 12 -1.40 1.35 0.30
N ALA A 13 -1.33 0.29 1.12
CA ALA A 13 -2.39 -0.70 1.20
C ALA A 13 -3.74 -0.10 1.64
N ASP A 14 -3.73 0.82 2.61
CA ASP A 14 -4.93 1.53 3.09
C ASP A 14 -5.41 2.64 2.14
N ARG A 15 -4.62 3.02 1.13
CA ARG A 15 -5.08 3.90 0.04
C ARG A 15 -5.70 3.11 -1.11
N VAL A 16 -5.20 1.89 -1.36
CA VAL A 16 -5.79 0.97 -2.35
C VAL A 16 -7.09 0.35 -1.83
N PHE A 17 -7.13 -0.04 -0.54
CA PHE A 17 -8.30 -0.61 0.11
C PHE A 17 -8.52 0.05 1.48
N PRO A 18 -9.22 1.20 1.52
CA PRO A 18 -9.42 1.95 2.75
C PRO A 18 -10.26 1.19 3.78
N PRO A 19 -9.97 1.33 5.08
CA PRO A 19 -10.89 0.88 6.12
C PRO A 19 -12.17 1.74 6.12
N ASP A 20 -13.31 1.11 6.33
CA ASP A 20 -14.60 1.77 6.43
C ASP A 20 -15.48 1.17 7.55
N GLU A 21 -16.75 1.56 7.61
CA GLU A 21 -17.69 1.03 8.61
C GLU A 21 -18.05 -0.45 8.38
N LEU A 22 -17.83 -0.96 7.16
CA LEU A 22 -18.22 -2.30 6.74
C LEU A 22 -17.09 -3.31 6.91
N GLY A 23 -15.83 -2.86 7.01
CA GLY A 23 -14.72 -3.79 7.04
C GLY A 23 -13.33 -3.22 7.35
N PRO A 24 -12.35 -4.13 7.46
CA PRO A 24 -10.93 -3.80 7.66
C PRO A 24 -10.32 -3.16 6.39
N GLY A 25 -9.29 -2.34 6.57
CA GLY A 25 -8.50 -1.81 5.45
C GLY A 25 -7.46 -2.81 4.94
N GLY A 26 -6.73 -2.44 3.89
CA GLY A 26 -5.67 -3.25 3.29
C GLY A 26 -4.57 -3.62 4.30
N CYS A 27 -4.22 -2.70 5.20
CA CYS A 27 -3.30 -2.97 6.31
C CYS A 27 -3.87 -4.04 7.27
N ASP A 28 -5.12 -3.88 7.70
CA ASP A 28 -5.78 -4.78 8.65
C ASP A 28 -5.98 -6.20 8.08
N ILE A 29 -6.28 -6.32 6.78
CA ILE A 29 -6.36 -7.60 6.04
C ILE A 29 -4.97 -8.22 5.81
N GLY A 30 -3.89 -7.47 6.04
CA GLY A 30 -2.53 -7.95 5.87
C GLY A 30 -2.02 -7.87 4.42
N ALA A 31 -2.67 -7.12 3.54
CA ALA A 31 -2.19 -6.93 2.17
C ALA A 31 -0.76 -6.34 2.15
N ALA A 32 -0.45 -5.40 3.04
CA ALA A 32 0.92 -4.87 3.19
C ALA A 32 1.94 -5.95 3.60
N GLU A 33 1.55 -6.94 4.40
CA GLU A 33 2.40 -8.06 4.79
C GLU A 33 2.63 -9.03 3.63
N TYR A 34 1.60 -9.28 2.81
CA TYR A 34 1.75 -10.02 1.55
C TYR A 34 2.77 -9.35 0.64
N VAL A 35 2.64 -8.04 0.39
CA VAL A 35 3.57 -7.26 -0.43
C VAL A 35 4.99 -7.34 0.15
N ARG A 36 5.14 -7.16 1.47
CA ARG A 36 6.44 -7.25 2.14
C ARG A 36 7.10 -8.61 1.96
N ARG A 37 6.33 -9.71 2.00
CA ARG A 37 6.84 -11.08 1.75
C ARG A 37 7.20 -11.28 0.28
N ARG A 38 6.44 -10.72 -0.65
CA ARG A 38 6.73 -10.77 -2.09
C ARG A 38 8.01 -10.01 -2.46
N LEU A 39 8.27 -8.91 -1.77
CA LEU A 39 9.51 -8.14 -1.87
C LEU A 39 10.68 -8.78 -1.09
N ALA A 40 10.45 -9.86 -0.34
CA ALA A 40 11.48 -10.47 0.49
C ALA A 40 12.55 -11.17 -0.36
N GLY A 41 13.78 -10.74 -0.18
CA GLY A 41 14.93 -11.25 -0.91
C GLY A 41 16.00 -10.16 -0.95
N PRO A 42 17.27 -10.49 -0.69
CA PRO A 42 18.33 -9.50 -0.83
C PRO A 42 18.40 -9.02 -2.28
N ARG A 43 18.41 -7.70 -2.50
CA ARG A 43 18.61 -7.05 -3.81
C ARG A 43 17.56 -7.40 -4.89
N SER A 44 16.31 -7.65 -4.50
CA SER A 44 15.21 -7.70 -5.48
C SER A 44 15.05 -6.32 -6.15
N ALA A 45 14.98 -6.31 -7.48
CA ALA A 45 14.79 -5.08 -8.26
C ALA A 45 13.54 -4.32 -7.80
N ASP A 46 12.43 -5.05 -7.62
CA ASP A 46 11.16 -4.49 -7.12
C ASP A 46 11.31 -3.82 -5.76
N ARG A 47 12.11 -4.38 -4.84
CA ARG A 47 12.32 -3.76 -3.52
C ARG A 47 13.14 -2.48 -3.60
N LEU A 48 14.09 -2.41 -4.52
CA LEU A 48 14.86 -1.19 -4.79
C LEU A 48 13.97 -0.13 -5.42
N ALA A 49 13.12 -0.52 -6.38
CA ALA A 49 12.15 0.37 -7.02
C ALA A 49 11.15 0.92 -6.00
N VAL A 50 10.60 0.06 -5.13
CA VAL A 50 9.69 0.46 -4.05
C VAL A 50 10.36 1.41 -3.05
N ALA A 51 11.64 1.20 -2.71
CA ALA A 51 12.39 2.13 -1.88
C ALA A 51 12.55 3.50 -2.56
N ALA A 52 12.87 3.52 -3.85
CA ALA A 52 12.97 4.75 -4.63
C ALA A 52 11.63 5.50 -4.73
N LEU A 53 10.52 4.78 -4.92
CA LEU A 53 9.18 5.35 -4.90
C LEU A 53 8.85 5.96 -3.52
N GLN A 54 9.20 5.28 -2.43
CA GLN A 54 9.02 5.83 -1.09
C GLN A 54 9.81 7.15 -0.91
N ASP A 55 11.05 7.19 -1.38
CA ASP A 55 11.89 8.39 -1.29
C ASP A 55 11.34 9.55 -2.16
N HIS A 56 10.81 9.25 -3.35
CA HIS A 56 10.11 10.22 -4.19
C HIS A 56 8.90 10.83 -3.48
N LEU A 57 8.01 9.99 -2.94
CA LEU A 57 6.81 10.44 -2.22
C LEU A 57 7.16 11.20 -0.93
N ASP A 58 8.19 10.77 -0.19
CA ASP A 58 8.68 11.49 0.99
C ASP A 58 9.24 12.87 0.62
N ALA A 59 9.94 13.00 -0.51
CA ALA A 59 10.44 14.28 -0.99
C ALA A 59 9.29 15.23 -1.37
N SER A 60 8.34 14.75 -2.18
CA SER A 60 7.15 15.53 -2.56
C SER A 60 6.31 15.94 -1.35
N ALA A 61 6.12 15.03 -0.38
CA ALA A 61 5.38 15.33 0.85
C ALA A 61 6.07 16.40 1.71
N ARG A 62 7.40 16.34 1.83
CA ARG A 62 8.20 17.33 2.56
C ARG A 62 8.17 18.70 1.90
N GLU A 63 8.19 18.75 0.57
CA GLU A 63 8.09 20.00 -0.18
C GLU A 63 6.75 20.72 0.05
N HIS A 64 5.65 19.97 0.08
CA HIS A 64 4.30 20.54 0.20
C HIS A 64 3.86 20.77 1.66
N TRP A 65 4.23 19.89 2.59
CA TRP A 65 3.69 19.87 3.95
C TRP A 65 4.75 19.71 5.06
N GLY A 66 6.03 19.60 4.72
CA GLY A 66 7.12 19.55 5.72
C GLY A 66 7.26 18.24 6.49
N ALA A 67 6.50 17.19 6.16
CA ALA A 67 6.53 15.88 6.80
C ALA A 67 6.72 14.76 5.75
N PRO A 68 7.23 13.56 6.13
CA PRO A 68 7.31 12.43 5.20
C PRO A 68 5.90 11.93 4.82
N PHE A 69 5.81 11.17 3.72
CA PHE A 69 4.55 10.71 3.13
C PHE A 69 3.63 10.01 4.15
N CYS A 70 4.20 9.16 5.01
CA CYS A 70 3.44 8.41 6.00
C CYS A 70 2.80 9.32 7.08
N ASP A 71 3.28 10.56 7.23
CA ASP A 71 2.90 11.46 8.33
C ASP A 71 2.02 12.64 7.87
N VAL A 72 1.79 12.82 6.55
CA VAL A 72 0.97 13.94 6.03
C VAL A 72 -0.55 13.70 6.09
N GLY A 73 -0.99 12.49 6.44
CA GLY A 73 -2.41 12.11 6.53
C GLY A 73 -3.05 11.70 5.20
N ALA A 74 -4.18 10.99 5.29
CA ALA A 74 -4.81 10.31 4.14
C ALA A 74 -5.11 11.21 2.93
N PRO A 75 -5.74 12.39 3.08
CA PRO A 75 -6.07 13.24 1.93
C PRO A 75 -4.83 13.72 1.16
N HIS A 76 -3.71 13.96 1.86
CA HIS A 76 -2.46 14.37 1.22
C HIS A 76 -1.72 13.21 0.58
N GLN A 77 -1.78 12.01 1.17
CA GLN A 77 -1.26 10.78 0.56
C GLN A 77 -2.00 10.46 -0.74
N GLU A 78 -3.33 10.54 -0.74
CA GLU A 78 -4.19 10.32 -1.91
C GLU A 78 -3.83 11.29 -3.02
N ARG A 79 -3.71 12.59 -2.71
CA ARG A 79 -3.31 13.61 -3.67
C ARG A 79 -1.98 13.31 -4.37
N LEU A 80 -0.97 12.82 -3.64
CA LEU A 80 0.32 12.47 -4.23
C LEU A 80 0.24 11.19 -5.08
N ILE A 81 -0.50 10.17 -4.63
CA ILE A 81 -0.73 8.93 -5.39
C ILE A 81 -1.46 9.25 -6.71
N GLU A 82 -2.54 10.03 -6.63
CA GLU A 82 -3.33 10.46 -7.78
C GLU A 82 -2.48 11.25 -8.78
N ALA A 83 -1.63 12.16 -8.30
CA ALA A 83 -0.75 12.94 -9.17
C ALA A 83 0.21 12.05 -9.98
N ILE A 84 0.76 10.98 -9.38
CA ILE A 84 1.60 10.00 -10.09
C ILE A 84 0.78 9.22 -11.11
N LEU A 85 -0.45 8.82 -10.78
CA LEU A 85 -1.30 8.02 -11.67
C LEU A 85 -1.90 8.82 -12.84
N ALA A 86 -2.13 10.11 -12.66
CA ALA A 86 -2.76 11.00 -13.63
C ALA A 86 -1.80 11.49 -14.74
N ASP A 87 -0.54 11.05 -14.74
CA ASP A 87 0.51 11.56 -15.66
C ASP A 87 0.75 13.08 -15.53
N ASP A 88 0.29 13.68 -14.41
CA ASP A 88 0.32 15.11 -14.11
C ASP A 88 1.45 15.47 -13.14
N ALA A 89 1.87 14.52 -12.29
CA ALA A 89 3.15 14.64 -11.62
C ALA A 89 4.26 14.46 -12.66
N GLN A 90 5.32 15.26 -12.58
CA GLN A 90 6.58 15.07 -13.30
C GLN A 90 7.31 13.75 -12.90
N ALA A 91 6.57 12.71 -12.51
CA ALA A 91 7.04 11.39 -12.16
C ALA A 91 7.55 10.69 -13.42
N ASP A 92 8.70 10.04 -13.30
CA ASP A 92 9.22 9.22 -14.38
C ASP A 92 8.41 7.92 -14.57
N VAL A 93 8.60 7.29 -15.72
CA VAL A 93 7.91 6.05 -16.11
C VAL A 93 8.11 4.93 -15.06
N GLU A 94 9.28 4.87 -14.43
CA GLU A 94 9.61 3.85 -13.43
C GLU A 94 8.81 4.07 -12.13
N THR A 95 8.64 5.32 -11.70
CA THR A 95 7.84 5.71 -10.54
C THR A 95 6.38 5.30 -10.73
N VAL A 96 5.82 5.60 -11.92
CA VAL A 96 4.44 5.22 -12.28
C VAL A 96 4.30 3.69 -12.32
N ALA A 97 5.24 2.99 -12.96
CA ALA A 97 5.24 1.53 -13.06
C ALA A 97 5.35 0.87 -11.68
N THR A 98 6.21 1.38 -10.80
CA THR A 98 6.38 0.87 -9.44
C THR A 98 5.13 1.07 -8.58
N LEU A 99 4.47 2.23 -8.71
CA LEU A 99 3.21 2.48 -8.00
C LEU A 99 2.12 1.50 -8.47
N ARG A 100 1.99 1.27 -9.78
CA ARG A 100 1.05 0.29 -10.33
C ARG A 100 1.37 -1.12 -9.85
N LEU A 101 2.64 -1.52 -9.81
CA LEU A 101 3.06 -2.80 -9.26
C LEU A 101 2.66 -2.96 -7.79
N LEU A 102 2.79 -1.92 -6.96
CA LEU A 102 2.33 -1.96 -5.57
C LEU A 102 0.80 -2.10 -5.47
N ILE A 103 0.05 -1.43 -6.33
CA ILE A 103 -1.41 -1.57 -6.41
C ILE A 103 -1.77 -3.02 -6.75
N ASP A 104 -1.15 -3.59 -7.79
CA ASP A 104 -1.39 -4.97 -8.22
C ASP A 104 -1.07 -5.97 -7.10
N MET A 105 0.10 -5.88 -6.48
CA MET A 105 0.47 -6.76 -5.36
C MET A 105 -0.43 -6.58 -4.14
N THR A 106 -0.96 -5.38 -3.91
CA THR A 106 -1.93 -5.14 -2.83
C THR A 106 -3.24 -5.86 -3.14
N VAL A 107 -3.75 -5.74 -4.36
CA VAL A 107 -4.96 -6.45 -4.80
C VAL A 107 -4.76 -7.97 -4.76
N GLU A 108 -3.61 -8.48 -5.20
CA GLU A 108 -3.23 -9.89 -5.01
C GLU A 108 -3.29 -10.27 -3.52
N GLY A 109 -2.71 -9.46 -2.65
CA GLY A 109 -2.72 -9.68 -1.20
C GLY A 109 -4.10 -9.64 -0.56
N LEU A 110 -5.08 -8.94 -1.15
CA LEU A 110 -6.46 -8.93 -0.67
C LEU A 110 -7.19 -10.24 -0.94
N PHE A 111 -6.86 -10.94 -2.03
CA PHE A 111 -7.63 -12.08 -2.53
C PHE A 111 -6.86 -13.42 -2.61
N ALA A 112 -5.56 -13.41 -2.34
CA ALA A 112 -4.75 -14.63 -2.24
C ALA A 112 -5.16 -15.51 -1.05
N ASP A 113 -4.66 -16.76 -1.02
CA ASP A 113 -4.81 -17.62 0.15
C ASP A 113 -4.19 -16.96 1.40
N PRO A 114 -4.89 -16.95 2.56
CA PRO A 114 -4.42 -16.29 3.77
C PRO A 114 -3.03 -16.77 4.25
N GLY A 115 -2.63 -18.00 3.92
CA GLY A 115 -1.31 -18.56 4.23
C GLY A 115 -0.13 -17.75 3.66
N HIS A 116 -0.37 -16.95 2.61
CA HIS A 116 0.65 -16.06 2.04
C HIS A 116 0.86 -14.76 2.83
N GLY A 117 0.04 -14.50 3.86
CA GLY A 117 0.18 -13.34 4.76
C GLY A 117 -0.79 -12.19 4.50
N GLY A 118 -1.50 -12.22 3.37
CA GLY A 118 -2.63 -11.34 3.05
C GLY A 118 -3.97 -11.98 3.41
N ASN A 119 -5.07 -11.43 2.91
CA ASN A 119 -6.44 -11.93 3.02
C ASN A 119 -6.80 -12.49 4.42
N ARG A 120 -6.33 -11.82 5.48
CA ARG A 120 -6.48 -12.30 6.86
C ARG A 120 -7.96 -12.51 7.19
N ASN A 121 -8.25 -13.63 7.87
CA ASN A 121 -9.61 -14.04 8.20
C ASN A 121 -10.52 -14.20 6.96
N GLU A 122 -9.92 -14.45 5.78
CA GLU A 122 -10.61 -14.59 4.51
C GLU A 122 -11.43 -13.33 4.15
N ALA A 123 -11.01 -12.16 4.64
CA ALA A 123 -11.77 -10.92 4.53
C ALA A 123 -12.15 -10.55 3.09
N GLY A 124 -11.22 -10.69 2.14
CA GLY A 124 -11.48 -10.45 0.72
C GLY A 124 -12.47 -11.46 0.12
N TRP A 125 -12.38 -12.73 0.51
CA TRP A 125 -13.33 -13.75 0.06
C TRP A 125 -14.73 -13.52 0.64
N ARG A 126 -14.81 -13.09 1.90
CA ARG A 126 -16.08 -12.74 2.55
C ARG A 126 -16.73 -11.53 1.89
N LEU A 127 -15.95 -10.53 1.51
CA LEU A 127 -16.41 -9.38 0.74
C LEU A 127 -17.06 -9.83 -0.59
N LEU A 128 -16.38 -10.68 -1.36
CA LEU A 128 -16.90 -11.20 -2.63
C LEU A 128 -18.16 -12.06 -2.45
N ALA A 129 -18.25 -12.78 -1.33
CA ALA A 129 -19.41 -13.60 -0.99
C ALA A 129 -20.60 -12.79 -0.40
N GLY A 130 -20.46 -11.48 -0.21
CA GLY A 130 -21.48 -10.65 0.45
C GLY A 130 -21.70 -11.02 1.91
N MET A 131 -20.72 -11.65 2.56
CA MET A 131 -20.79 -12.04 3.97
C MET A 131 -20.41 -10.87 4.87
N ALA A 132 -21.17 -10.69 5.95
CA ALA A 132 -20.85 -9.70 6.97
C ALA A 132 -19.46 -9.94 7.58
N TYR A 133 -18.72 -8.85 7.75
CA TYR A 133 -17.47 -8.85 8.49
C TYR A 133 -17.77 -8.68 10.00
N PRO A 134 -17.23 -9.54 10.88
CA PRO A 134 -17.46 -9.37 12.31
C PRO A 134 -16.84 -8.04 12.78
N PRO A 135 -17.52 -7.27 13.65
CA PRO A 135 -16.98 -6.01 14.15
C PRO A 135 -15.62 -6.24 14.83
N ARG A 136 -14.71 -5.26 14.74
CA ARG A 136 -13.37 -5.36 15.36
C ARG A 136 -13.52 -5.75 16.83
N ALA A 137 -12.87 -6.86 17.24
CA ALA A 137 -12.75 -7.19 18.64
C ALA A 137 -12.00 -6.04 19.35
N ARG A 138 -12.65 -5.42 20.33
CA ARG A 138 -12.04 -4.39 21.18
C ARG A 138 -11.01 -4.97 22.12
#